data_AF-A0A6D2G8Z7-F1
#
_entry.id   AF-A0A6D2G8Z7-F1
#
_cell.length_a   1.000
_cell.length_b   1.000
_cell.length_c   1.000
_cell.angle_alpha   90.00
_cell.angle_beta   90.00
_cell.angle_gamma   90.00
#
_symmetry.space_group_name_H-M   'P 1'
#
loop_
_entity.id
_entity.type
_entity.pdbx_description
1 polymer ?
#
loop_
_entity_poly.entity_id
_entity_poly.type
_entity_poly.pdbx_seq_one_letter_code
_entity_poly.pdbx_strand_id
1 'polypeptide(L)' 'MPHAAEANFERVDMLKSWHVTLANLGYFVIGLHAIAALMHHYFWKDNTLLRMMPRKRS' A
#
# COMPACT_ATOMS: atom_id res chain seq x y z
N MET A 1 16.24 -21.04 15.86
CA MET A 1 15.15 -20.17 15.37
C MET A 1 14.11 -20.06 16.47
N PRO A 2 13.78 -18.88 17.00
CA PRO A 2 12.69 -18.75 17.96
C PRO A 2 11.36 -19.09 17.28
N HIS A 3 10.60 -20.01 17.89
CA HIS A 3 9.25 -20.41 17.45
C HIS A 3 8.39 -20.62 18.69
N ALA A 4 7.07 -20.56 18.51
CA ALA A 4 6.15 -20.86 19.61
C ALA A 4 6.33 -22.33 20.02
N ALA A 5 6.42 -22.58 21.33
CA ALA A 5 6.54 -23.94 21.86
C ALA A 5 5.28 -24.77 21.59
N GLU A 6 4.12 -24.11 21.47
CA GLU A 6 2.82 -24.72 21.20
C GLU A 6 2.04 -23.92 20.15
N ALA A 7 1.15 -24.60 19.42
CA ALA A 7 0.27 -23.97 18.45
C ALA A 7 -0.85 -23.18 19.15
N ASN A 8 -1.08 -21.93 18.73
CA ASN A 8 -2.19 -21.11 19.18
C ASN A 8 -3.07 -20.70 17.99
N PHE A 9 -4.18 -21.40 17.81
CA PHE A 9 -5.08 -21.20 16.67
C PHE A 9 -5.86 -19.89 16.75
N GLU A 10 -6.24 -19.43 17.95
CA GLU A 10 -6.90 -18.13 18.15
C GLU A 10 -6.05 -16.98 17.60
N ARG A 11 -4.75 -16.97 17.90
CA ARG A 11 -3.82 -15.96 17.36
C ARG A 11 -3.66 -16.05 15.85
N VAL A 12 -3.63 -17.27 15.30
CA VAL A 12 -3.53 -17.48 13.85
C VAL A 12 -4.75 -16.89 13.15
N ASP A 13 -5.96 -17.18 13.65
CA ASP A 13 -7.20 -16.68 13.07
C ASP A 13 -7.31 -15.16 13.18
N MET A 14 -6.93 -14.60 14.34
CA MET A 14 -6.87 -13.16 14.53
C MET A 14 -5.90 -12.49 13.53
N LEU A 15 -4.68 -13.00 13.41
CA LEU A 15 -3.67 -12.46 12.50
C LEU A 15 -4.09 -12.58 11.04
N LYS A 16 -4.68 -13.71 10.65
CA LYS A 16 -5.20 -13.93 9.30
C LYS A 16 -6.29 -12.92 8.97
N SER A 17 -7.24 -12.71 9.89
CA SER A 17 -8.32 -11.74 9.72
C SER A 17 -7.79 -10.31 9.53
N TRP A 18 -6.87 -9.89 10.39
CA TRP A 18 -6.22 -8.58 10.26
C TRP A 18 -5.40 -8.46 8.97
N HIS A 19 -4.65 -9.50 8.60
CA HIS A 19 -3.83 -9.48 7.38
C HIS A 19 -4.69 -9.29 6.13
N VAL A 20 -5.79 -10.04 6.01
CA VAL A 20 -6.72 -9.89 4.87
C VAL A 20 -7.35 -8.50 4.85
N THR A 21 -7.75 -7.99 6.02
CA THR A 21 -8.35 -6.65 6.14
C THR A 21 -7.38 -5.55 5.73
N LEU A 22 -6.14 -5.60 6.25
CA LEU A 22 -5.09 -4.62 5.94
C LEU A 22 -4.62 -4.73 4.49
N ALA A 23 -4.56 -5.93 3.92
CA ALA A 23 -4.20 -6.13 2.52
C ALA A 23 -5.23 -5.47 1.58
N ASN A 24 -6.52 -5.72 1.82
CA ASN A 24 -7.60 -5.11 1.04
C ASN A 24 -7.63 -3.58 1.19
N LEU A 25 -7.47 -3.08 2.42
CA LEU A 25 -7.37 -1.63 2.67
C LEU A 25 -6.13 -1.03 1.99
N GLY A 26 -5.00 -1.74 2.02
CA GLY A 26 -3.76 -1.35 1.36
C GLY A 26 -3.94 -1.18 -0.15
N TYR A 27 -4.60 -2.12 -0.83
CA TYR A 27 -4.92 -1.98 -2.25
C TYR A 27 -5.76 -0.74 -2.55
N PHE A 28 -6.73 -0.42 -1.70
CA PHE A 28 -7.54 0.78 -1.84
C PHE A 28 -6.70 2.06 -1.70
N VAL A 29 -5.82 2.12 -0.69
CA VAL A 29 -4.94 3.27 -0.46
C VAL A 29 -3.95 3.46 -1.62
N ILE A 30 -3.35 2.39 -2.12
CA ILE A 30 -2.44 2.42 -3.28
C ILE A 30 -3.20 2.93 -4.51
N GLY A 31 -4.41 2.44 -4.75
CA GLY A 31 -5.25 2.90 -5.85
C GLY A 31 -5.57 4.38 -5.77
N LEU A 32 -6.03 4.85 -4.60
CA LEU A 32 -6.30 6.27 -4.36
C LEU A 32 -5.05 7.12 -4.58
N HIS A 33 -3.89 6.67 -4.08
CA HIS A 33 -2.63 7.38 -4.24
C HIS A 33 -2.21 7.49 -5.71
N ALA A 34 -2.29 6.39 -6.47
CA ALA A 34 -1.97 6.37 -7.89
C ALA A 34 -2.92 7.28 -8.69
N ILE A 35 -4.23 7.22 -8.40
CA ILE A 35 -5.23 8.07 -9.05
C ILE A 35 -4.97 9.55 -8.74
N ALA A 36 -4.65 9.90 -7.48
CA ALA A 36 -4.30 11.26 -7.11
C ALA A 36 -3.06 11.74 -7.88
N ALA A 37 -2.00 10.94 -7.95
CA ALA A 37 -0.79 11.29 -8.70
C ALA A 37 -1.08 11.52 -10.21
N LEU A 38 -1.94 10.69 -10.81
CA LEU A 38 -2.37 10.87 -12.21
C LEU A 38 -3.27 12.11 -12.37
N MET A 39 -4.16 12.40 -11.42
CA MET A 39 -5.02 13.58 -11.43
C MET A 39 -4.18 14.87 -11.38
N HIS A 40 -3.22 14.93 -10.46
CA HIS A 40 -2.22 15.98 -10.36
C HIS A 40 -1.45 16.18 -11.67
N HIS A 41 -1.06 15.09 -12.33
CA HIS A 41 -0.28 15.17 -13.56
C HIS A 41 -1.11 15.57 -14.80
N TYR A 42 -2.30 15.02 -14.99
CA TYR A 42 -3.07 15.23 -16.22
C TYR A 42 -4.04 16.40 -16.14
N PHE A 43 -4.70 16.62 -15.00
CA PHE A 43 -5.69 17.68 -14.85
C PHE A 43 -5.05 18.97 -14.35
N TRP A 44 -4.31 18.90 -13.23
CA TRP A 44 -3.65 20.09 -12.66
C TRP A 44 -2.32 20.41 -13.33
N LYS A 45 -1.76 19.48 -14.12
CA LYS A 45 -0.50 19.64 -14.85
C LYS A 45 0.65 20.09 -13.95
N ASP A 46 0.67 19.59 -12.72
CA ASP A 46 1.76 19.85 -11.81
C ASP A 46 2.91 18.83 -11.99
N ASN A 47 4.02 19.10 -11.32
CA ASN A 47 5.22 18.27 -11.38
C ASN A 47 5.26 17.20 -10.27
N THR A 48 4.14 16.90 -9.58
CA THR A 48 4.10 15.97 -8.44
C THR A 48 4.54 14.57 -8.84
N LEU A 49 3.96 14.02 -9.91
CA LEU A 49 4.36 12.70 -10.43
C LEU A 49 5.81 12.70 -10.94
N LEU A 50 6.22 13.76 -11.64
CA LEU A 50 7.57 13.88 -12.22
C LEU A 50 8.67 13.90 -11.14
N ARG A 51 8.39 14.47 -9.97
CA ARG A 51 9.32 14.50 -8.82
C ARG A 51 9.54 13.12 -8.18
N MET A 52 8.63 12.18 -8.38
CA MET A 52 8.74 10.81 -7.87
C MET A 52 9.39 9.85 -8.88
N MET A 53 9.62 10.27 -10.12
CA MET A 53 10.27 9.43 -11.13
C MET A 53 11.80 9.51 -11.02
N PRO A 54 12.52 8.39 -11.19
CA PRO A 54 13.98 8.37 -11.14
C PRO A 54 14.65 9.13 -12.29
N ARG A 55 13.92 9.37 -13.39
CA ARG A 55 14.42 10.10 -14.55
C ARG A 55 14.05 11.57 -14.45
N LYS A 56 15.05 12.45 -14.30
CA LYS A 56 14.88 13.89 -14.52
C LYS A 56 14.48 14.12 -15.98
N ARG A 57 13.23 14.50 -16.24
CA ARG A 57 12.93 15.32 -17.42
C ARG A 57 13.24 16.76 -17.02
N SER A 58 14.29 17.32 -17.63
CA SER A 58 14.62 18.74 -17.54
C SER A 58 13.49 19.60 -18.08
#